data_AF-A0A641AR57-F1
#
_entry.id   AF-A0A641AR57-F1
#
_cell.length_a   1.000
_cell.length_b   1.000
_cell.length_c   1.000
_cell.angle_alpha   90.00
_cell.angle_beta   90.00
_cell.angle_gamma   90.00
#
_symmetry.space_group_name_H-M   'P 1'
#
loop_
_entity.id
_entity.type
_entity.pdbx_description
1 polymer ?
#
loop_
_entity_poly.entity_id
_entity_poly.type
_entity_poly.pdbx_seq_one_letter_code
_entity_poly.pdbx_strand_id
1 'polypeptide(L)'
;MRSSLLTRSVVAVASLAVGSVALAAVPASAVTPSGVTRDQVLAAAASIRATGAGNDLTDATIETLRTIATPTCSVAAGDQIVNPRAYATAAGDDADGFLASVTIVTAGVPRYCDFGAVAVVDPTYALTGGSTITGRMTDTPTPEIPGSGTPLTFTAPLSGQVAVTAPINGGTTFSVGTTFTATGNAAKTTTTKTSTKVKDKKTTKQKKAAKKKYVKRLAQAKKNYAKALDKAGSSKNKKAAAKRVYAKARALAKAKYKSSISGFKVVTRTVTTTDNKPFSVTAGYSYY
;
A
#
# COMPACT_ATOMS: atom_id res chain seq x y z
N MET A 1 -65.35 2.71 27.87
CA MET A 1 -63.94 2.79 28.31
C MET A 1 -63.39 1.37 28.47
N ARG A 2 -62.20 1.10 27.89
CA ARG A 2 -61.35 -0.11 28.04
C ARG A 2 -61.90 -1.37 27.34
N SER A 3 -61.13 -2.20 26.60
CA SER A 3 -59.68 -2.45 26.62
C SER A 3 -59.16 -2.88 25.24
N SER A 4 -58.11 -2.21 24.76
CA SER A 4 -57.17 -2.70 23.74
C SER A 4 -55.99 -3.34 24.47
N LEU A 5 -55.56 -4.54 24.07
CA LEU A 5 -54.19 -5.00 24.31
C LEU A 5 -53.67 -5.77 23.08
N LEU A 6 -52.84 -5.04 22.33
CA LEU A 6 -52.05 -5.46 21.20
C LEU A 6 -51.10 -6.62 21.52
N THR A 7 -51.14 -7.60 20.64
CA THR A 7 -50.27 -8.77 20.54
C THR A 7 -48.80 -8.37 20.42
N ARG A 8 -48.00 -8.71 21.44
CA ARG A 8 -46.54 -8.57 21.44
C ARG A 8 -45.91 -9.50 20.40
N SER A 9 -45.42 -8.94 19.30
CA SER A 9 -44.52 -9.64 18.37
C SER A 9 -43.07 -9.41 18.79
N VAL A 10 -42.47 -10.42 19.40
CA VAL A 10 -41.03 -10.47 19.70
C VAL A 10 -40.28 -10.78 18.40
N VAL A 11 -39.79 -9.75 17.71
CA VAL A 11 -38.85 -9.91 16.60
C VAL A 11 -37.46 -10.12 17.19
N ALA A 12 -37.04 -11.39 17.28
CA ALA A 12 -35.66 -11.75 17.58
C ALA A 12 -34.76 -11.30 16.43
N VAL A 13 -34.15 -10.11 16.59
CA VAL A 13 -33.10 -9.61 15.71
C VAL A 13 -31.88 -10.49 15.93
N ALA A 14 -31.68 -11.45 15.01
CA ALA A 14 -30.44 -12.18 14.90
C ALA A 14 -29.35 -11.18 14.48
N SER A 15 -28.61 -10.69 15.46
CA SER A 15 -27.35 -9.97 15.30
C SER A 15 -26.44 -10.76 14.37
N LEU A 16 -26.43 -10.37 13.09
CA LEU A 16 -25.34 -10.68 12.20
C LEU A 16 -24.15 -9.91 12.77
N ALA A 17 -23.33 -10.60 13.56
CA ALA A 17 -21.94 -10.26 13.75
C ALA A 17 -21.29 -10.30 12.35
N VAL A 18 -21.42 -9.18 11.63
CA VAL A 18 -20.45 -8.78 10.64
C VAL A 18 -19.19 -8.64 11.46
N GLY A 19 -18.34 -9.66 11.39
CA GLY A 19 -17.00 -9.55 11.94
C GLY A 19 -16.39 -8.33 11.28
N SER A 20 -16.29 -7.25 12.04
CA SER A 20 -15.39 -6.16 11.78
C SER A 20 -14.04 -6.82 11.60
N VAL A 21 -13.66 -7.05 10.35
CA VAL A 21 -12.25 -7.03 10.02
C VAL A 21 -11.90 -5.59 10.31
N ALA A 22 -11.50 -5.33 11.55
CA ALA A 22 -10.62 -4.24 11.84
C ALA A 22 -9.44 -4.49 10.92
N LEU A 23 -9.49 -3.91 9.73
CA LEU A 23 -8.31 -3.45 9.07
C LEU A 23 -7.74 -2.49 10.10
N ALA A 24 -6.87 -3.01 10.97
CA ALA A 24 -5.88 -2.17 11.57
C ALA A 24 -5.33 -1.39 10.38
N ALA A 25 -5.56 -0.07 10.37
CA ALA A 25 -4.81 0.83 9.56
C ALA A 25 -3.37 0.67 10.06
N VAL A 26 -2.70 -0.37 9.58
CA VAL A 26 -1.25 -0.44 9.58
C VAL A 26 -0.88 0.86 8.88
N PRO A 27 -0.10 1.74 9.52
CA PRO A 27 0.39 2.91 8.81
C PRO A 27 1.02 2.36 7.54
N ALA A 28 0.50 2.78 6.39
CA ALA A 28 1.01 2.38 5.09
C ALA A 28 2.33 3.11 4.85
N SER A 29 3.29 2.98 5.76
CA SER A 29 4.70 3.13 5.47
C SER A 29 5.07 1.94 4.59
N ALA A 30 4.63 1.98 3.33
CA ALA A 30 5.23 1.20 2.27
C ALA A 30 6.66 1.75 2.13
N VAL A 31 7.55 1.19 2.95
CA VAL A 31 8.99 1.42 2.90
C VAL A 31 9.40 1.14 1.45
N THR A 32 9.92 2.14 0.74
CA THR A 32 10.55 1.89 -0.57
C THR A 32 11.64 0.82 -0.39
N PRO A 33 12.10 0.13 -1.44
CA PRO A 33 13.30 -0.72 -1.33
C PRO A 33 14.51 0.01 -0.69
N SER A 34 14.54 1.34 -0.78
CA SER A 34 15.52 2.23 -0.16
C SER A 34 15.22 2.65 1.29
N GLY A 35 14.18 2.16 1.96
CA GLY A 35 13.93 2.56 3.36
C GLY A 35 13.21 3.92 3.52
N VAL A 36 12.98 4.64 2.42
CA VAL A 36 12.45 6.02 2.43
C VAL A 36 10.95 6.00 2.62
N THR A 37 10.46 6.89 3.48
CA THR A 37 9.04 7.00 3.83
C THR A 37 8.38 8.22 3.20
N ARG A 38 7.05 8.18 3.05
CA ARG A 38 6.23 9.30 2.58
C ARG A 38 6.49 10.57 3.40
N ASP A 39 6.46 10.45 4.72
CA ASP A 39 6.57 11.61 5.62
C ASP A 39 7.96 12.25 5.56
N GLN A 40 9.03 11.46 5.35
CA GLN A 40 10.37 12.01 5.12
C GLN A 40 10.44 12.86 3.84
N VAL A 41 9.81 12.39 2.76
CA VAL A 41 9.81 13.12 1.48
C VAL A 41 9.00 14.41 1.58
N LEU A 42 7.80 14.35 2.17
CA LEU A 42 6.95 15.53 2.36
C LEU A 42 7.59 16.54 3.31
N ALA A 43 8.21 16.07 4.41
CA ALA A 43 8.91 16.94 5.36
C ALA A 43 10.13 17.62 4.71
N ALA A 44 10.92 16.87 3.92
CA ALA A 44 12.03 17.43 3.18
C ALA A 44 11.56 18.49 2.18
N ALA A 45 10.56 18.18 1.35
CA ALA A 45 10.01 19.12 0.36
C ALA A 45 9.49 20.41 1.01
N ALA A 46 8.73 20.29 2.10
CA ALA A 46 8.23 21.44 2.85
C ALA A 46 9.36 22.27 3.46
N SER A 47 10.38 21.61 4.04
CA SER A 47 11.53 22.28 4.64
C SER A 47 12.37 23.03 3.59
N ILE A 48 12.65 22.42 2.44
CA ILE A 48 13.36 23.05 1.32
C ILE A 48 12.60 24.29 0.83
N ARG A 49 11.27 24.21 0.71
CA ARG A 49 10.45 25.38 0.33
C ARG A 49 10.54 26.50 1.36
N ALA A 50 10.65 26.17 2.65
CA ALA A 50 10.69 27.16 3.71
C ALA A 50 12.06 27.86 3.84
N THR A 51 13.17 27.15 3.56
CA THR A 51 14.53 27.68 3.71
C THR A 51 15.06 28.37 2.46
N GLY A 52 14.48 28.07 1.30
CA GLY A 52 15.01 28.47 0.00
C GLY A 52 15.69 27.29 -0.70
N ALA A 53 15.66 27.31 -2.02
CA ALA A 53 16.25 26.25 -2.85
C ALA A 53 17.76 26.48 -3.05
N GLY A 54 18.51 25.40 -3.27
CA GLY A 54 19.96 25.47 -3.48
C GLY A 54 20.77 25.05 -2.24
N ASN A 55 21.80 25.83 -1.89
CA ASN A 55 22.76 25.49 -0.81
C ASN A 55 22.35 25.98 0.59
N ASP A 56 21.35 26.87 0.68
CA ASP A 56 20.97 27.54 1.93
C ASP A 56 19.98 26.69 2.75
N LEU A 57 20.36 25.44 3.01
CA LEU A 57 19.54 24.48 3.74
C LEU A 57 19.86 24.53 5.24
N THR A 58 18.84 24.39 6.09
CA THR A 58 19.07 24.27 7.55
C THR A 58 19.67 22.91 7.90
N ASP A 59 20.39 22.82 9.03
CA ASP A 59 20.96 21.55 9.53
C ASP A 59 19.92 20.43 9.62
N ALA A 60 18.67 20.76 10.01
CA ALA A 60 17.57 19.80 10.08
C ALA A 60 17.16 19.28 8.69
N THR A 61 17.14 20.16 7.68
CA THR A 61 16.89 19.78 6.28
C THR A 61 18.02 18.89 5.76
N ILE A 62 19.27 19.26 6.07
CA ILE A 62 20.47 18.50 5.69
C ILE A 62 20.43 17.10 6.27
N GLU A 63 20.06 16.94 7.55
CA GLU A 63 19.98 15.62 8.19
C GLU A 63 18.86 14.75 7.61
N THR A 64 17.72 15.37 7.26
CA THR A 64 16.63 14.68 6.57
C THR A 64 17.10 14.20 5.19
N LEU A 65 17.77 15.06 4.42
CA LEU A 65 18.34 14.70 3.12
C LEU A 65 19.41 13.62 3.25
N ARG A 66 20.27 13.65 4.28
CA ARG A 66 21.26 12.62 4.58
C ARG A 66 20.59 11.27 4.82
N THR A 67 19.50 11.25 5.58
CA THR A 67 18.73 10.03 5.86
C THR A 67 18.16 9.42 4.58
N ILE A 68 17.69 10.24 3.64
CA ILE A 68 17.14 9.78 2.34
C ILE A 68 18.27 9.38 1.37
N ALA A 69 19.35 10.17 1.33
CA ALA A 69 20.48 9.98 0.43
C ALA A 69 21.31 8.75 0.80
N THR A 70 21.42 8.39 2.09
CA THR A 70 22.23 7.25 2.55
C THR A 70 21.88 5.94 1.82
N PRO A 71 20.62 5.47 1.85
CA PRO A 71 20.24 4.28 1.12
C PRO A 71 20.10 4.51 -0.39
N THR A 72 19.78 5.73 -0.85
CA THR A 72 19.54 6.02 -2.27
C THR A 72 20.86 6.08 -3.06
N CYS A 73 21.87 6.74 -2.51
CA CYS A 73 23.19 6.96 -3.11
C CYS A 73 24.24 5.93 -2.67
N SER A 74 23.83 4.88 -1.93
CA SER A 74 24.75 3.88 -1.36
C SER A 74 25.90 4.52 -0.57
N VAL A 75 25.58 5.38 0.40
CA VAL A 75 26.57 6.03 1.27
C VAL A 75 27.07 5.00 2.29
N ALA A 76 28.37 4.73 2.29
CA ALA A 76 28.98 3.75 3.18
C ALA A 76 29.34 4.36 4.55
N ALA A 77 29.60 3.50 5.54
CA ALA A 77 30.14 3.95 6.81
C ALA A 77 31.53 4.61 6.61
N GLY A 78 31.67 5.85 7.05
CA GLY A 78 32.90 6.65 6.85
C GLY A 78 32.83 7.62 5.66
N ASP A 79 31.81 7.53 4.81
CA ASP A 79 31.55 8.53 3.78
C ASP A 79 30.99 9.82 4.39
N GLN A 80 31.40 10.97 3.86
CA GLN A 80 30.89 12.27 4.27
C GLN A 80 29.99 12.87 3.19
N ILE A 81 28.74 13.17 3.52
CA ILE A 81 27.89 14.03 2.69
C ILE A 81 28.23 15.50 2.98
N VAL A 82 28.64 16.22 1.93
CA VAL A 82 28.98 17.66 1.95
C VAL A 82 28.19 18.39 0.87
N ASN A 83 27.97 19.70 1.09
CA ASN A 83 27.31 20.62 0.15
C ASN A 83 26.01 20.07 -0.47
N PRO A 84 25.04 19.59 0.34
CA PRO A 84 23.76 19.14 -0.19
C PRO A 84 23.03 20.33 -0.83
N ARG A 85 22.47 20.11 -2.01
CA ARG A 85 21.58 21.03 -2.70
C ARG A 85 20.24 20.36 -2.88
N ALA A 86 19.17 21.11 -2.70
CA ALA A 86 17.85 20.57 -3.01
C ALA A 86 16.90 21.64 -3.52
N TYR A 87 15.97 21.18 -4.35
CA TYR A 87 14.94 21.96 -5.00
C TYR A 87 13.62 21.23 -4.80
N ALA A 88 12.67 21.85 -4.11
CA ALA A 88 11.35 21.26 -3.93
C ALA A 88 10.48 21.51 -5.16
N THR A 89 9.51 20.64 -5.37
CA THR A 89 8.42 20.88 -6.32
C THR A 89 7.51 22.00 -5.83
N ALA A 90 6.74 22.59 -6.73
CA ALA A 90 5.72 23.58 -6.36
C ALA A 90 4.68 22.96 -5.40
N ALA A 91 4.18 23.79 -4.47
CA ALA A 91 3.10 23.40 -3.57
C ALA A 91 1.77 23.30 -4.30
N GLY A 92 0.86 22.42 -3.84
CA GLY A 92 -0.56 22.48 -4.18
C GLY A 92 -1.10 21.32 -5.03
N ASP A 93 -0.24 20.43 -5.51
CA ASP A 93 -0.64 19.19 -6.17
C ASP A 93 -0.96 18.06 -5.16
N ASP A 94 -1.62 16.99 -5.61
CA ASP A 94 -1.86 15.77 -4.82
C ASP A 94 -0.61 14.89 -4.63
N ALA A 95 0.52 15.32 -5.19
CA ALA A 95 1.84 14.79 -4.93
C ALA A 95 2.83 15.94 -4.67
N ASP A 96 3.81 15.70 -3.81
CA ASP A 96 4.86 16.66 -3.49
C ASP A 96 6.20 15.94 -3.39
N GLY A 97 7.28 16.66 -3.64
CA GLY A 97 8.59 16.08 -3.83
C GLY A 97 9.72 17.08 -3.93
N PHE A 98 10.89 16.56 -4.26
CA PHE A 98 12.09 17.35 -4.44
C PHE A 98 13.10 16.65 -5.35
N LEU A 99 14.01 17.44 -5.89
CA LEU A 99 15.28 17.01 -6.46
C LEU A 99 16.37 17.32 -5.43
N ALA A 100 17.26 16.38 -5.15
CA ALA A 100 18.44 16.61 -4.33
C ALA A 100 19.70 16.21 -5.08
N SER A 101 20.76 16.98 -4.83
CA SER A 101 22.13 16.73 -5.27
C SER A 101 23.01 16.69 -4.03
N VAL A 102 23.77 15.63 -3.86
CA VAL A 102 24.69 15.49 -2.73
C VAL A 102 26.09 15.17 -3.23
N THR A 103 27.10 15.79 -2.60
CA THR A 103 28.50 15.40 -2.80
C THR A 103 28.87 14.43 -1.69
N ILE A 104 29.35 13.24 -2.04
CA ILE A 104 29.78 12.21 -1.10
C ILE A 104 31.30 12.13 -1.20
N VAL A 105 32.01 12.26 -0.08
CA VAL A 105 33.47 12.19 -0.04
C VAL A 105 33.88 10.88 0.62
N THR A 106 34.56 10.02 -0.14
CA THR A 106 35.10 8.73 0.32
C THR A 106 36.62 8.81 0.25
N ALA A 107 37.30 8.74 1.40
CA ALA A 107 38.77 8.85 1.48
C ALA A 107 39.36 10.06 0.73
N GLY A 108 38.65 11.21 0.78
CA GLY A 108 39.06 12.44 0.09
C GLY A 108 38.65 12.54 -1.38
N VAL A 109 38.05 11.50 -1.97
CA VAL A 109 37.58 11.51 -3.36
C VAL A 109 36.09 11.89 -3.40
N PRO A 110 35.73 13.02 -4.02
CA PRO A 110 34.33 13.41 -4.16
C PRO A 110 33.62 12.59 -5.23
N ARG A 111 32.37 12.20 -4.95
CA ARG A 111 31.43 11.64 -5.92
C ARG A 111 30.09 12.36 -5.85
N TYR A 112 29.48 12.63 -7.00
CA TYR A 112 28.18 13.29 -7.09
C TYR A 112 27.05 12.27 -7.20
N CYS A 113 25.98 12.51 -6.45
CA CYS A 113 24.75 11.74 -6.51
C CYS A 113 23.54 12.66 -6.57
N ASP A 114 22.79 12.59 -7.67
CA ASP A 114 21.52 13.31 -7.81
C ASP A 114 20.35 12.34 -7.83
N PHE A 115 19.27 12.67 -7.13
CA PHE A 115 18.07 11.85 -7.11
C PHE A 115 16.82 12.71 -6.91
N GLY A 116 15.71 12.26 -7.47
CA GLY A 116 14.39 12.82 -7.23
C GLY A 116 13.59 11.95 -6.28
N ALA A 117 12.76 12.57 -5.46
CA ALA A 117 11.78 11.87 -4.64
C ALA A 117 10.42 12.55 -4.75
N VAL A 118 9.35 11.76 -4.82
CA VAL A 118 7.96 12.23 -4.86
C VAL A 118 7.09 11.34 -3.99
N ALA A 119 6.11 11.93 -3.32
CA ALA A 119 5.19 11.25 -2.42
C ALA A 119 3.77 11.77 -2.62
N VAL A 120 2.76 10.92 -2.43
CA VAL A 120 1.37 11.40 -2.34
C VAL A 120 1.23 12.28 -1.09
N VAL A 121 0.42 13.33 -1.19
CA VAL A 121 0.10 14.16 -0.02
C VAL A 121 -0.88 13.43 0.91
N ASP A 122 -1.89 12.75 0.35
CA ASP A 122 -2.87 11.98 1.11
C ASP A 122 -2.41 10.51 1.29
N PRO A 123 -2.26 10.02 2.55
CA PRO A 123 -1.81 8.66 2.86
C PRO A 123 -2.73 7.54 2.36
N THR A 124 -3.92 7.86 1.86
CA THR A 124 -4.90 6.89 1.36
C THR A 124 -4.85 6.67 -0.14
N TYR A 125 -4.03 7.44 -0.86
CA TYR A 125 -3.78 7.30 -2.29
C TYR A 125 -2.43 6.61 -2.54
N ALA A 126 -2.23 6.15 -3.77
CA ALA A 126 -0.96 5.66 -4.27
C ALA A 126 -0.61 6.40 -5.57
N LEU A 127 0.66 6.72 -5.75
CA LEU A 127 1.21 7.23 -6.99
C LEU A 127 1.06 6.18 -8.09
N THR A 128 0.68 6.67 -9.26
CA THR A 128 0.69 5.94 -10.53
C THR A 128 1.19 6.90 -11.60
N GLY A 129 1.81 6.39 -12.67
CA GLY A 129 2.39 7.21 -13.74
C GLY A 129 3.89 7.01 -13.87
N GLY A 130 4.62 8.08 -14.17
CA GLY A 130 6.05 8.04 -14.43
C GLY A 130 6.79 9.21 -13.82
N SER A 131 8.05 8.99 -13.48
CA SER A 131 9.01 10.02 -13.13
C SER A 131 10.18 9.98 -14.09
N THR A 132 10.76 11.15 -14.35
CA THR A 132 11.96 11.29 -15.16
C THR A 132 12.93 12.24 -14.46
N ILE A 133 14.17 11.80 -14.28
CA ILE A 133 15.29 12.67 -13.94
C ILE A 133 16.18 12.82 -15.16
N THR A 134 16.45 14.06 -15.56
CA THR A 134 17.35 14.40 -16.65
C THR A 134 18.49 15.26 -16.13
N GLY A 135 19.66 15.17 -16.74
CA GLY A 135 20.81 16.00 -16.43
C GLY A 135 21.93 15.80 -17.45
N ARG A 136 23.08 16.42 -17.22
CA ARG A 136 24.29 16.24 -18.04
C ARG A 136 25.48 15.98 -17.13
N MET A 137 26.34 15.03 -17.49
CA MET A 137 27.62 14.83 -16.80
C MET A 137 28.75 15.58 -17.51
N THR A 138 29.59 16.29 -16.76
CA THR A 138 30.78 16.99 -17.25
C THR A 138 32.01 16.70 -16.40
N ASP A 139 33.16 16.47 -17.05
CA ASP A 139 34.46 16.25 -16.41
C ASP A 139 35.09 17.54 -15.86
N THR A 140 34.59 18.69 -16.29
CA THR A 140 35.12 20.01 -15.94
C THR A 140 34.17 20.79 -15.03
N PRO A 141 34.65 21.35 -13.90
CA PRO A 141 33.87 22.21 -12.99
C PRO A 141 33.64 23.64 -13.52
N THR A 142 34.00 23.93 -14.77
CA THR A 142 33.95 25.27 -15.37
C THR A 142 32.52 25.71 -15.74
N PRO A 143 32.26 27.02 -15.96
CA PRO A 143 30.92 27.51 -16.25
C PRO A 143 30.33 26.74 -17.43
N GLU A 144 29.09 26.30 -17.25
CA GLU A 144 28.34 25.43 -18.15
C GLU A 144 28.41 25.98 -19.58
N ILE A 145 29.09 25.27 -20.50
CA ILE A 145 28.92 25.55 -21.93
C ILE A 145 27.59 24.89 -22.30
N PRO A 146 26.55 25.65 -22.70
CA PRO A 146 25.27 25.06 -23.07
C PRO A 146 25.47 23.99 -24.15
N GLY A 147 25.03 22.77 -23.87
CA GLY A 147 25.19 21.62 -24.79
C GLY A 147 26.43 20.76 -24.56
N SER A 148 27.35 21.14 -23.68
CA SER A 148 28.47 20.29 -23.26
C SER A 148 28.01 19.16 -22.31
N GLY A 149 28.82 18.10 -22.21
CA GLY A 149 28.55 16.95 -21.36
C GLY A 149 27.65 15.87 -21.98
N THR A 150 27.67 14.67 -21.39
CA THR A 150 26.85 13.55 -21.83
C THR A 150 25.44 13.68 -21.26
N PRO A 151 24.38 13.74 -22.10
CA PRO A 151 23.01 13.82 -21.61
C PRO A 151 22.61 12.50 -20.94
N LEU A 152 21.88 12.62 -19.84
CA LEU A 152 21.37 11.51 -19.07
C LEU A 152 19.89 11.69 -18.83
N THR A 153 19.15 10.61 -19.03
CA THR A 153 17.72 10.54 -18.80
C THR A 153 17.42 9.20 -18.16
N PHE A 154 16.83 9.23 -16.97
CA PHE A 154 16.34 8.04 -16.28
C PHE A 154 14.85 8.20 -16.05
N THR A 155 14.09 7.25 -16.58
CA THR A 155 12.64 7.19 -16.40
C THR A 155 12.29 5.99 -15.55
N ALA A 156 11.41 6.18 -14.56
CA ALA A 156 10.94 5.12 -13.68
C ALA A 156 9.43 5.20 -13.46
N PRO A 157 8.71 4.06 -13.40
CA PRO A 157 7.29 4.06 -13.08
C PRO A 157 7.07 4.48 -11.62
N LEU A 158 5.96 5.19 -11.39
CA LEU A 158 5.52 5.55 -10.04
C LEU A 158 4.59 4.47 -9.49
N SER A 159 4.84 4.06 -8.25
CA SER A 159 4.03 3.09 -7.54
C SER A 159 4.11 3.30 -6.02
N GLY A 160 3.05 2.93 -5.30
CA GLY A 160 3.01 3.07 -3.84
C GLY A 160 2.81 4.51 -3.39
N GLN A 161 3.16 4.82 -2.14
CA GLN A 161 2.92 6.17 -1.58
C GLN A 161 4.08 7.13 -1.78
N VAL A 162 5.24 6.59 -2.12
CA VAL A 162 6.50 7.31 -2.26
C VAL A 162 7.31 6.60 -3.34
N ALA A 163 7.95 7.39 -4.19
CA ALA A 163 8.88 6.93 -5.20
C ALA A 163 10.15 7.75 -5.11
N VAL A 164 11.29 7.07 -5.20
CA VAL A 164 12.60 7.68 -5.29
C VAL A 164 13.23 7.19 -6.59
N THR A 165 13.76 8.10 -7.40
CA THR A 165 14.39 7.72 -8.67
C THR A 165 15.66 6.94 -8.40
N ALA A 166 16.11 6.19 -9.41
CA ALA A 166 17.51 5.76 -9.43
C ALA A 166 18.42 7.01 -9.37
N PRO A 167 19.53 6.95 -8.63
CA PRO A 167 20.46 8.07 -8.56
C PRO A 167 21.24 8.21 -9.88
N ILE A 168 21.52 9.46 -10.26
CA ILE A 168 22.55 9.80 -11.23
C ILE A 168 23.88 9.83 -10.49
N ASN A 169 24.72 8.81 -10.69
CA ASN A 169 26.04 8.71 -10.05
C ASN A 169 27.13 9.18 -11.01
N GLY A 170 27.61 10.42 -10.83
CA GLY A 170 28.63 11.03 -11.69
C GLY A 170 30.04 10.48 -11.54
N GLY A 171 30.32 9.64 -10.54
CA GLY A 171 31.71 9.45 -10.11
C GLY A 171 32.29 10.82 -9.76
N THR A 172 33.47 11.16 -10.29
CA THR A 172 34.10 12.48 -10.10
C THR A 172 33.52 13.58 -11.01
N THR A 173 32.58 13.26 -11.90
CA THR A 173 31.98 14.21 -12.85
C THR A 173 30.79 14.94 -12.24
N PHE A 174 30.62 16.21 -12.61
CA PHE A 174 29.56 17.07 -12.08
C PHE A 174 28.27 16.87 -12.87
N SER A 175 27.13 16.94 -12.19
CA SER A 175 25.84 17.04 -12.87
C SER A 175 25.37 18.48 -13.00
N VAL A 176 25.08 18.88 -14.23
CA VAL A 176 24.59 20.22 -14.58
C VAL A 176 23.22 20.13 -15.26
N GLY A 177 22.39 21.15 -15.03
CA GLY A 177 21.02 21.22 -15.57
C GLY A 177 20.07 20.14 -15.08
N THR A 178 20.27 19.60 -13.87
CA THR A 178 19.48 18.45 -13.40
C THR A 178 18.04 18.87 -13.12
N THR A 179 17.11 18.13 -13.72
CA THR A 179 15.67 18.33 -13.62
C THR A 179 14.99 17.01 -13.29
N PHE A 180 14.13 17.04 -12.28
CA PHE A 180 13.23 15.97 -11.91
C PHE A 180 11.79 16.36 -12.28
N THR A 181 11.10 15.45 -12.95
CA THR A 181 9.68 15.57 -13.30
C THR A 181 8.95 14.31 -12.86
N ALA A 182 7.71 14.46 -12.38
CA ALA A 182 6.83 13.34 -12.09
C ALA A 182 5.40 13.68 -12.50
N THR A 183 4.81 12.83 -13.34
CA THR A 183 3.48 13.03 -13.89
C THR A 183 2.65 11.76 -13.75
N GLY A 184 1.38 11.92 -13.40
CA GLY A 184 0.51 10.77 -13.22
C GLY A 184 -0.71 11.07 -12.38
N ASN A 185 -1.15 10.09 -11.59
CA ASN A 185 -2.30 10.22 -10.70
C ASN A 185 -1.97 9.72 -9.29
N ALA A 186 -2.40 10.46 -8.29
CA ALA A 186 -2.67 9.90 -6.97
C ALA A 186 -4.00 9.14 -7.09
N ALA A 187 -3.94 7.80 -7.01
CA ALA A 187 -5.08 6.92 -7.22
C ALA A 187 -5.47 6.18 -5.95
N LYS A 188 -6.77 6.09 -5.68
CA LYS A 188 -7.33 5.33 -4.56
C LYS A 188 -8.43 4.41 -5.05
N THR A 189 -8.20 3.11 -4.94
CA THR A 189 -9.21 2.10 -5.27
C THR A 189 -9.96 1.66 -4.03
N THR A 190 -11.27 1.92 -4.00
CA THR A 190 -12.17 1.47 -2.94
C THR A 190 -13.04 0.33 -3.46
N THR A 191 -13.04 -0.80 -2.74
CA THR A 191 -13.91 -1.94 -3.05
C THR A 191 -15.02 -2.05 -2.02
N THR A 192 -16.25 -1.77 -2.45
CA THR A 192 -17.45 -1.86 -1.61
C THR A 192 -18.20 -3.14 -1.92
N LYS A 193 -18.44 -3.95 -0.88
CA LYS A 193 -19.25 -5.18 -0.96
C LYS A 193 -20.60 -4.94 -0.31
N THR A 194 -21.66 -4.99 -1.11
CA THR A 194 -23.03 -4.98 -0.59
C THR A 194 -23.61 -6.39 -0.67
N SER A 195 -24.31 -6.80 0.38
CA SER A 195 -24.97 -8.09 0.45
C SER A 195 -26.47 -7.91 0.63
N THR A 196 -27.26 -8.39 -0.32
CA THR A 196 -28.72 -8.33 -0.27
C THR A 196 -29.31 -9.74 -0.21
N LYS A 197 -30.33 -9.91 0.62
CA LYS A 197 -31.12 -11.15 0.65
C LYS A 197 -32.20 -11.04 -0.41
N VAL A 198 -32.06 -11.80 -1.48
CA VAL A 198 -33.08 -11.89 -2.53
C VAL A 198 -33.95 -13.10 -2.26
N LYS A 199 -35.27 -12.94 -2.37
CA LYS A 199 -36.24 -14.03 -2.19
C LYS A 199 -35.95 -15.15 -3.19
N ASP A 200 -35.73 -16.36 -2.68
CA ASP A 200 -35.45 -17.56 -3.45
C ASP A 200 -36.39 -18.65 -2.96
N LYS A 201 -37.57 -18.73 -3.59
CA LYS A 201 -38.60 -19.68 -3.19
C LYS A 201 -38.13 -21.10 -3.53
N LYS A 202 -37.59 -21.81 -2.54
CA LYS A 202 -37.24 -23.23 -2.67
C LYS A 202 -38.47 -24.10 -2.80
N THR A 203 -38.51 -24.91 -3.86
CA THR A 203 -39.58 -25.88 -4.09
C THR A 203 -39.51 -27.04 -3.08
N THR A 204 -40.62 -27.76 -2.91
CA THR A 204 -40.67 -28.96 -2.06
C THR A 204 -39.65 -30.02 -2.50
N LYS A 205 -39.46 -30.21 -3.81
CA LYS A 205 -38.44 -31.13 -4.37
C LYS A 205 -37.02 -30.72 -3.93
N GLN A 206 -36.69 -29.44 -3.99
CA GLN A 206 -35.39 -28.91 -3.56
C GLN A 206 -35.15 -29.06 -2.05
N LYS A 207 -36.17 -28.80 -1.22
CA LYS A 207 -36.10 -29.01 0.24
C LYS A 207 -35.87 -30.49 0.59
N LYS A 208 -36.59 -31.41 -0.07
CA LYS A 208 -36.40 -32.86 0.09
C LYS A 208 -34.99 -33.29 -0.32
N ALA A 209 -34.48 -32.80 -1.44
CA ALA A 209 -33.11 -33.08 -1.90
C ALA A 209 -32.05 -32.54 -0.92
N ALA A 210 -32.23 -31.34 -0.37
CA ALA A 210 -31.35 -30.76 0.65
C ALA A 210 -31.33 -31.62 1.94
N LYS A 211 -32.49 -32.11 2.38
CA LYS A 211 -32.59 -33.02 3.53
C LYS A 211 -31.85 -34.34 3.27
N LYS A 212 -32.02 -34.94 2.08
CA LYS A 212 -31.29 -36.17 1.69
C LYS A 212 -29.77 -35.95 1.72
N LYS A 213 -29.27 -34.82 1.20
CA LYS A 213 -27.85 -34.44 1.26
C LYS A 213 -27.36 -34.24 2.70
N TYR A 214 -28.16 -33.61 3.56
CA TYR A 214 -27.84 -33.42 4.98
C TYR A 214 -27.70 -34.75 5.72
N VAL A 215 -28.66 -35.67 5.55
CA VAL A 215 -28.60 -37.01 6.16
C VAL A 215 -27.36 -37.77 5.69
N LYS A 216 -27.04 -37.76 4.39
CA LYS A 216 -25.83 -38.39 3.85
C LYS A 216 -24.55 -37.80 4.46
N ARG A 217 -24.45 -36.48 4.59
CA ARG A 217 -23.30 -35.80 5.22
C ARG A 217 -23.14 -36.16 6.70
N LEU A 218 -24.24 -36.25 7.45
CA LEU A 218 -24.20 -36.69 8.85
C LEU A 218 -23.78 -38.16 8.99
N ALA A 219 -24.29 -39.05 8.14
CA ALA A 219 -23.90 -40.45 8.13
C ALA A 219 -22.39 -40.59 7.86
N GLN A 220 -21.86 -39.86 6.88
CA GLN A 220 -20.42 -39.85 6.60
C GLN A 220 -19.61 -39.29 7.77
N ALA A 221 -20.06 -38.19 8.40
CA ALA A 221 -19.39 -37.61 9.56
C ALA A 221 -19.35 -38.59 10.74
N LYS A 222 -20.43 -39.34 10.99
CA LYS A 222 -20.48 -40.41 12.00
C LYS A 222 -19.52 -41.55 11.66
N LYS A 223 -19.49 -42.02 10.42
CA LYS A 223 -18.55 -43.07 9.95
C LYS A 223 -17.09 -42.65 10.13
N ASN A 224 -16.77 -41.40 9.77
CA ASN A 224 -15.42 -40.85 9.94
C ASN A 224 -15.04 -40.68 11.42
N TYR A 225 -15.99 -40.29 12.26
CA TYR A 225 -15.79 -40.19 13.70
C TYR A 225 -15.52 -41.55 14.34
N ALA A 226 -16.31 -42.59 14.00
CA ALA A 226 -16.07 -43.95 14.47
C ALA A 226 -14.66 -44.43 14.10
N LYS A 227 -14.29 -44.33 12.81
CA LYS A 227 -12.94 -44.67 12.34
C LYS A 227 -11.83 -43.88 13.05
N ALA A 228 -12.07 -42.61 13.38
CA ALA A 228 -11.13 -41.78 14.09
C ALA A 228 -11.02 -42.16 15.59
N LEU A 229 -12.09 -42.63 16.20
CA LEU A 229 -12.08 -43.19 17.56
C LEU A 229 -11.31 -44.53 17.60
N ASP A 230 -11.55 -45.42 16.62
CA ASP A 230 -10.84 -46.70 16.52
C ASP A 230 -9.33 -46.45 16.38
N LYS A 231 -8.94 -45.53 15.49
CA LYS A 231 -7.54 -45.11 15.33
C LYS A 231 -6.95 -44.37 16.54
N ALA A 232 -7.80 -43.78 17.39
CA ALA A 232 -7.34 -43.08 18.59
C ALA A 232 -7.01 -44.04 19.76
N GLY A 233 -7.54 -45.27 19.76
CA GLY A 233 -7.27 -46.28 20.78
C GLY A 233 -7.58 -45.77 22.19
N SER A 234 -6.60 -45.80 23.10
CA SER A 234 -6.73 -45.31 24.49
C SER A 234 -6.29 -43.85 24.67
N SER A 235 -5.80 -43.17 23.62
CA SER A 235 -5.27 -41.81 23.74
C SER A 235 -6.37 -40.77 23.95
N LYS A 236 -6.41 -40.15 25.13
CA LYS A 236 -7.37 -39.07 25.48
C LYS A 236 -7.29 -37.89 24.51
N ASN A 237 -6.08 -37.46 24.14
CA ASN A 237 -5.86 -36.33 23.24
C ASN A 237 -6.39 -36.60 21.81
N LYS A 238 -6.16 -37.80 21.27
CA LYS A 238 -6.66 -38.18 19.94
C LYS A 238 -8.18 -38.32 19.92
N LYS A 239 -8.81 -38.84 21.00
CA LYS A 239 -10.28 -38.86 21.15
C LYS A 239 -10.88 -37.45 21.21
N ALA A 240 -10.25 -36.54 21.95
CA ALA A 240 -10.70 -35.14 22.02
C ALA A 240 -10.62 -34.44 20.66
N ALA A 241 -9.54 -34.65 19.90
CA ALA A 241 -9.40 -34.13 18.54
C ALA A 241 -10.48 -34.69 17.59
N ALA A 242 -10.74 -36.00 17.62
CA ALA A 242 -11.81 -36.62 16.83
C ALA A 242 -13.20 -36.02 17.14
N LYS A 243 -13.49 -35.77 18.43
CA LYS A 243 -14.75 -35.14 18.86
C LYS A 243 -14.89 -33.70 18.33
N ARG A 244 -13.81 -32.90 18.36
CA ARG A 244 -13.80 -31.54 17.80
C ARG A 244 -14.04 -31.53 16.30
N VAL A 245 -13.39 -32.44 15.56
CA VAL A 245 -13.58 -32.57 14.10
C VAL A 245 -15.02 -32.96 13.77
N TYR A 246 -15.58 -33.93 14.49
CA TYR A 246 -16.98 -34.35 14.31
C TYR A 246 -17.96 -33.21 14.61
N ALA A 247 -17.74 -32.44 15.68
CA ALA A 247 -18.57 -31.28 16.02
C ALA A 247 -18.54 -30.22 14.90
N LYS A 248 -17.36 -29.89 14.36
CA LYS A 248 -17.22 -28.98 13.21
C LYS A 248 -17.95 -29.51 11.97
N ALA A 249 -17.82 -30.79 11.65
CA ALA A 249 -18.50 -31.41 10.51
C ALA A 249 -20.03 -31.37 10.66
N ARG A 250 -20.56 -31.63 11.87
CA ARG A 250 -21.99 -31.52 12.17
C ARG A 250 -22.49 -30.08 12.04
N ALA A 251 -21.76 -29.11 12.59
CA ALA A 251 -22.09 -27.69 12.47
C ALA A 251 -22.12 -27.23 11.01
N LEU A 252 -21.11 -27.60 10.22
CA LEU A 252 -21.02 -27.29 8.79
C LEU A 252 -22.15 -27.94 7.98
N ALA A 253 -22.49 -29.20 8.26
CA ALA A 253 -23.62 -29.87 7.63
C ALA A 253 -24.96 -29.17 7.93
N LYS A 254 -25.17 -28.75 9.19
CA LYS A 254 -26.36 -28.01 9.62
C LYS A 254 -26.44 -26.63 8.97
N ALA A 255 -25.32 -25.90 8.92
CA ALA A 255 -25.24 -24.59 8.27
C ALA A 255 -25.56 -24.69 6.77
N LYS A 256 -24.95 -25.64 6.06
CA LYS A 256 -25.23 -25.89 4.64
C LYS A 256 -26.69 -26.29 4.41
N TYR A 257 -27.29 -27.10 5.28
CA TYR A 257 -28.71 -27.46 5.19
C TYR A 257 -29.60 -26.23 5.37
N LYS A 258 -29.40 -25.45 6.44
CA LYS A 258 -30.15 -24.20 6.70
C LYS A 258 -30.07 -23.22 5.51
N SER A 259 -28.89 -23.04 4.94
CA SER A 259 -28.69 -22.22 3.74
C SER A 259 -29.32 -22.82 2.47
N SER A 260 -29.41 -24.15 2.36
CA SER A 260 -30.03 -24.79 1.18
C SER A 260 -31.55 -24.74 1.21
N ILE A 261 -32.15 -24.61 2.41
CA ILE A 261 -33.60 -24.51 2.59
C ILE A 261 -34.07 -23.08 2.87
N SER A 262 -33.15 -22.12 3.00
CA SER A 262 -33.51 -20.73 3.23
C SER A 262 -34.33 -20.23 2.04
N GLY A 263 -35.43 -19.53 2.32
CA GLY A 263 -36.28 -18.90 1.30
C GLY A 263 -35.65 -17.65 0.66
N PHE A 264 -34.34 -17.50 0.80
CA PHE A 264 -33.56 -16.39 0.29
C PHE A 264 -32.18 -16.88 -0.14
N LYS A 265 -31.63 -16.23 -1.16
CA LYS A 265 -30.24 -16.30 -1.59
C LYS A 265 -29.57 -14.98 -1.20
N VAL A 266 -28.38 -15.06 -0.61
CA VAL A 266 -27.56 -13.86 -0.40
C VAL A 266 -26.85 -13.58 -1.72
N VAL A 267 -27.14 -12.45 -2.33
CA VAL A 267 -26.43 -11.96 -3.51
C VAL A 267 -25.44 -10.93 -3.02
N THR A 268 -24.17 -11.14 -3.32
CA THR A 268 -23.11 -10.18 -3.04
C THR A 268 -22.82 -9.41 -4.32
N ARG A 269 -22.94 -8.09 -4.27
CA ARG A 269 -22.47 -7.21 -5.34
C ARG A 269 -21.17 -6.57 -4.87
N THR A 270 -20.13 -6.70 -5.68
CA THR A 270 -18.86 -6.00 -5.48
C THR A 270 -18.84 -4.85 -6.46
N VAL A 271 -18.62 -3.64 -5.96
CA VAL A 271 -18.38 -2.45 -6.77
C VAL A 271 -16.99 -1.96 -6.43
N THR A 272 -16.17 -1.79 -7.46
CA THR A 272 -14.85 -1.19 -7.36
C THR A 272 -14.92 0.20 -7.96
N THR A 273 -14.54 1.20 -7.18
CA THR A 273 -14.45 2.59 -7.64
C THR A 273 -13.02 3.04 -7.46
N THR A 274 -12.44 3.64 -8.49
CA THR A 274 -11.12 4.26 -8.42
C THR A 274 -11.32 5.76 -8.51
N ASP A 275 -10.82 6.45 -7.49
CA ASP A 275 -10.67 7.90 -7.51
C ASP A 275 -9.26 8.24 -7.99
N ASN A 276 -9.15 9.15 -8.95
CA ASN A 276 -7.91 9.55 -9.58
C ASN A 276 -7.76 11.06 -9.49
N LYS A 277 -6.64 11.51 -8.93
CA LYS A 277 -6.28 12.90 -8.88
C LYS A 277 -5.00 13.13 -9.67
N PRO A 278 -5.06 13.79 -10.84
CA PRO A 278 -3.90 14.00 -11.68
C PRO A 278 -2.93 14.98 -11.01
N PHE A 279 -1.63 14.78 -11.20
CA PHE A 279 -0.58 15.71 -10.77
C PHE A 279 0.52 15.82 -11.82
N SER A 280 1.25 16.94 -11.81
CA SER A 280 2.41 17.16 -12.66
C SER A 280 3.41 18.06 -11.96
N VAL A 281 4.38 17.44 -11.29
CA VAL A 281 5.38 18.15 -10.50
C VAL A 281 6.73 18.22 -11.21
N THR A 282 7.43 19.33 -11.03
CA THR A 282 8.78 19.55 -11.57
C THR A 282 9.64 20.24 -10.51
N ALA A 283 10.88 19.79 -10.37
CA ALA A 283 11.92 20.41 -9.56
C ALA A 283 13.24 20.36 -10.31
N GLY A 284 14.01 21.44 -10.33
CA GLY A 284 15.26 21.47 -11.08
C GLY A 284 16.06 22.73 -10.82
N TYR A 285 17.30 22.70 -11.27
CA TYR A 285 18.15 23.89 -11.35
C TYR A 285 18.69 24.04 -12.75
N SER A 286 18.60 25.27 -13.27
CA SER A 286 19.30 25.70 -14.48
C SER A 286 20.27 26.78 -14.05
N TYR A 287 21.56 26.60 -14.30
CA TYR A 287 22.46 27.75 -14.29
C TYR A 287 22.14 28.53 -15.57
N TYR A 288 21.77 29.81 -15.40
CA TYR A 288 21.65 30.76 -16.50
C TYR A 288 23.00 31.41 -16.75
#